data_AF-A0A522YI83-F1
#
_entry.id   AF-A0A522YI83-F1
#
_cell.length_a   1.000
_cell.length_b   1.000
_cell.length_c   1.000
_cell.angle_alpha   90.00
_cell.angle_beta   90.00
_cell.angle_gamma   90.00
#
_symmetry.space_group_name_H-M   'P 1'
#
loop_
_entity.id
_entity.type
_entity.pdbx_description
1 polymer ?
#
loop_
_entity_poly.entity_id
_entity_poly.type
_entity_poly.pdbx_seq_one_letter_code
_entity_poly.pdbx_strand_id
1 'polypeptide(L)'
;MIVDLKQHCGLDAKFDTQNLKLTFSPGINNSEPAVRNLKEMQEVLLDKNITIPHDFYFMYRDVYAVSDKEALLENKLRYDMTVIKPDYLGKELMKTAGHYHPGSYGELYEVVYGKALCLLQRPDPKNHKAIEVVIMVQAKQGQKIVIPPGFGHILKI
;
A
#
# COMPACT_ATOMS: atom_id res chain seq x y z
N MET A 1 1.22 -10.99 -17.47
CA MET A 1 1.70 -9.96 -18.43
C MET A 1 2.75 -9.14 -17.71
N ILE A 2 3.84 -8.78 -18.38
CA ILE A 2 4.84 -7.88 -17.81
C ILE A 2 4.47 -6.44 -18.20
N VAL A 3 4.33 -5.57 -17.21
CA VAL A 3 4.01 -4.14 -17.39
C VAL A 3 5.22 -3.31 -16.98
N ASP A 4 5.63 -2.38 -17.83
CA ASP A 4 6.66 -1.39 -17.51
C ASP A 4 6.04 -0.26 -16.67
N LEU A 5 6.61 0.00 -15.49
CA LEU A 5 6.11 1.01 -14.56
C LEU A 5 6.92 2.31 -14.60
N LYS A 6 8.00 2.41 -15.38
CA LYS A 6 8.94 3.53 -15.33
C LYS A 6 8.30 4.89 -15.57
N GLN A 7 7.38 4.96 -16.53
CA GLN A 7 6.65 6.20 -16.82
C GLN A 7 5.64 6.59 -15.71
N HIS A 8 5.28 5.66 -14.83
CA HIS A 8 4.26 5.84 -13.81
C HIS A 8 4.85 6.11 -12.42
N CYS A 9 5.91 5.40 -12.01
CA CYS A 9 6.55 5.60 -10.71
C CYS A 9 7.93 6.27 -10.77
N GLY A 10 8.46 6.56 -11.96
CA GLY A 10 9.79 7.16 -12.13
C GLY A 10 10.96 6.20 -11.91
N LEU A 11 10.72 4.97 -11.43
CA LEU A 11 11.74 3.95 -11.19
C LEU A 11 11.73 2.89 -12.31
N ASP A 12 12.90 2.36 -12.63
CA ASP A 12 13.05 1.27 -13.61
C ASP A 12 12.57 -0.07 -13.01
N ALA A 13 11.24 -0.18 -12.92
CA ALA A 13 10.51 -1.27 -12.29
C ALA A 13 9.52 -1.89 -13.28
N LYS A 14 9.34 -3.20 -13.18
CA LYS A 14 8.36 -3.96 -13.97
C LYS A 14 7.44 -4.73 -13.04
N PHE A 15 6.20 -4.88 -13.45
CA PHE A 15 5.20 -5.66 -12.74
C PHE A 15 4.78 -6.89 -13.54
N ASP A 16 5.02 -8.07 -12.98
CA ASP A 16 4.42 -9.30 -13.47
C ASP A 16 3.02 -9.45 -12.88
N THR A 17 2.00 -9.19 -13.70
CA THR A 17 0.60 -9.26 -13.29
C THR A 17 0.10 -10.68 -13.03
N GLN A 18 0.80 -11.70 -13.52
CA GLN A 18 0.41 -13.10 -13.31
C GLN A 18 0.97 -13.63 -11.99
N ASN A 19 2.24 -13.35 -11.73
CA ASN A 19 2.92 -13.80 -10.51
C ASN A 19 2.83 -12.79 -9.35
N LEU A 20 2.23 -11.63 -9.60
CA LEU A 20 2.07 -10.53 -8.64
C LEU A 20 3.38 -10.08 -8.02
N LYS A 21 4.42 -9.99 -8.85
CA LYS A 21 5.80 -9.72 -8.44
C LYS A 21 6.35 -8.48 -9.14
N LEU A 22 7.00 -7.61 -8.37
CA LEU A 22 7.82 -6.53 -8.91
C LEU A 22 9.24 -7.04 -9.17
N THR A 23 9.82 -6.59 -10.29
CA THR A 23 11.23 -6.74 -10.59
C THR A 23 11.83 -5.37 -10.87
N PHE A 24 13.10 -5.21 -10.51
CA PHE A 24 13.81 -3.94 -10.59
C PHE A 24 15.10 -4.11 -11.37
N SER A 25 15.42 -3.12 -12.21
CA SER A 25 16.68 -3.09 -12.95
C SER A 25 17.88 -2.83 -12.03
N PRO A 26 19.11 -3.16 -12.44
CA PRO A 26 20.31 -2.77 -11.73
C PRO A 26 20.34 -1.25 -11.46
N GLY A 27 20.80 -0.86 -10.27
CA GLY A 27 20.80 0.55 -9.84
C GLY A 27 19.54 1.00 -9.11
N ILE A 28 18.55 0.12 -8.92
CA ILE A 28 17.42 0.34 -8.02
C ILE A 28 17.63 -0.45 -6.72
N ASN A 29 17.73 0.26 -5.59
CA ASN A 29 17.71 -0.35 -4.28
C ASN A 29 16.36 -1.03 -4.06
N ASN A 30 16.39 -2.31 -3.66
CA ASN A 30 15.20 -3.08 -3.35
C ASN A 30 15.57 -4.24 -2.40
N SER A 31 14.55 -4.87 -1.83
CA SER A 31 14.66 -6.07 -1.01
C SER A 31 13.55 -7.05 -1.36
N GLU A 32 13.69 -8.31 -0.94
CA GLU A 32 12.59 -9.28 -1.03
C GLU A 32 11.37 -8.73 -0.27
N PRO A 33 10.17 -8.86 -0.83
CA PRO A 33 9.00 -8.20 -0.26
C PRO A 33 8.60 -8.88 1.05
N ALA A 34 8.24 -8.06 2.04
CA ALA A 34 7.50 -8.56 3.18
C ALA A 34 6.11 -8.99 2.73
N VAL A 35 5.68 -10.18 3.12
CA VAL A 35 4.37 -10.73 2.76
C VAL A 35 3.40 -10.52 3.92
N ARG A 36 2.24 -9.93 3.65
CA ARG A 36 1.13 -9.96 4.60
C ARG A 36 0.30 -11.21 4.36
N ASN A 37 0.23 -12.08 5.36
CA ASN A 37 -0.49 -13.35 5.25
C ASN A 37 -1.80 -13.36 6.07
N LEU A 38 -2.59 -14.41 5.86
CA LEU A 38 -3.88 -14.64 6.50
C LEU A 38 -3.82 -14.56 8.02
N LYS A 39 -2.80 -15.18 8.64
CA LYS A 39 -2.65 -15.20 10.10
C LYS A 39 -2.52 -13.78 10.65
N GLU A 40 -1.81 -12.90 9.95
CA GLU A 40 -1.64 -11.51 10.35
C GLU A 40 -2.86 -10.63 10.07
N MET A 41 -3.71 -11.04 9.14
CA MET A 41 -4.94 -10.32 8.77
C MET A 41 -6.15 -10.72 9.59
N GLN A 42 -6.10 -11.85 10.31
CA GLN A 42 -7.23 -12.49 10.96
C GLN A 42 -8.12 -11.54 11.78
N GLU A 43 -7.51 -10.64 12.57
CA GLU A 43 -8.23 -9.69 13.43
C GLU A 43 -9.05 -8.67 12.63
N VAL A 44 -8.62 -8.31 11.42
CA VAL A 44 -9.26 -7.28 10.61
C VAL A 44 -10.17 -7.84 9.51
N LEU A 45 -10.27 -9.17 9.35
CA LEU A 45 -11.19 -9.80 8.40
C LEU A 45 -12.65 -9.73 8.88
N LEU A 46 -13.59 -9.50 7.97
CA LEU A 46 -15.01 -9.66 8.27
C LEU A 46 -15.36 -11.14 8.47
N ASP A 47 -14.96 -12.01 7.55
CA ASP A 47 -15.15 -13.45 7.66
C ASP A 47 -13.94 -14.09 8.36
N LYS A 48 -14.16 -14.58 9.60
CA LYS A 48 -13.12 -15.23 10.40
C LYS A 48 -12.84 -16.68 9.99
N ASN A 49 -13.66 -17.26 9.12
CA ASN A 49 -13.53 -18.65 8.68
C ASN A 49 -12.80 -18.79 7.34
N ILE A 50 -12.33 -17.67 6.75
CA ILE A 50 -11.54 -17.71 5.52
C ILE A 50 -10.24 -18.47 5.76
N THR A 51 -9.95 -19.43 4.88
CA THR A 51 -8.71 -20.22 4.88
C THR A 51 -7.81 -19.88 3.69
N ILE A 52 -8.36 -19.20 2.68
CA ILE A 52 -7.68 -18.73 1.48
C ILE A 52 -8.15 -17.31 1.09
N PRO A 53 -7.30 -16.52 0.41
CA PRO A 53 -5.90 -16.82 0.06
C PRO A 53 -4.96 -16.78 1.27
N HIS A 54 -3.82 -17.47 1.20
CA HIS A 54 -2.82 -17.46 2.28
C HIS A 54 -2.07 -16.12 2.36
N ASP A 55 -1.75 -15.53 1.22
CA ASP A 55 -1.09 -14.23 1.13
C ASP A 55 -2.07 -13.19 0.58
N PHE A 56 -1.97 -11.96 1.06
CA PHE A 56 -2.89 -10.87 0.74
C PHE A 56 -2.20 -9.79 -0.10
N TYR A 57 -1.03 -9.34 0.32
CA TYR A 57 -0.24 -8.33 -0.37
C TYR A 57 1.25 -8.40 -0.03
N PHE A 58 2.06 -7.81 -0.90
CA PHE A 58 3.52 -7.86 -0.89
C PHE A 58 4.06 -6.43 -0.80
N MET A 59 4.90 -6.15 0.20
CA MET A 59 5.45 -4.83 0.50
C MET A 59 6.94 -4.80 0.18
N TYR A 60 7.31 -4.11 -0.88
CA TYR A 60 8.69 -3.77 -1.22
C TYR A 60 9.03 -2.46 -0.53
N ARG A 61 9.94 -2.52 0.44
CA ARG A 61 10.23 -1.39 1.32
C ARG A 61 11.51 -0.69 0.90
N ASP A 62 11.53 0.63 1.06
CA ASP A 62 12.71 1.47 0.85
C ASP A 62 13.28 1.33 -0.58
N VAL A 63 12.39 1.45 -1.57
CA VAL A 63 12.73 1.30 -3.00
C VAL A 63 13.13 2.65 -3.58
N TYR A 64 14.33 2.76 -4.14
CA TYR A 64 14.82 4.01 -4.73
C TYR A 64 15.90 3.77 -5.79
N ALA A 65 16.07 4.71 -6.72
CA ALA A 65 17.26 4.71 -7.57
C ALA A 65 18.48 5.08 -6.71
N VAL A 66 19.57 4.32 -6.81
CA VAL A 66 20.76 4.51 -5.95
C VAL A 66 21.32 5.94 -6.06
N SER A 67 21.13 6.61 -7.20
CA SER A 67 21.48 8.03 -7.42
C SER A 67 20.70 9.03 -6.56
N ASP A 68 19.54 8.65 -6.06
CA ASP A 68 18.60 9.53 -5.34
C ASP A 68 18.70 9.35 -3.82
N LYS A 69 19.59 8.48 -3.36
CA LYS A 69 19.70 8.08 -1.95
C LYS A 69 19.96 9.27 -1.04
N GLU A 70 20.93 10.12 -1.37
CA GLU A 70 21.30 11.29 -0.57
C GLU A 70 20.12 12.26 -0.48
N ALA A 71 19.45 12.54 -1.61
CA ALA A 71 18.30 13.44 -1.66
C ALA A 71 17.12 12.92 -0.81
N LEU A 72 16.84 11.61 -0.83
CA LEU A 72 15.80 11.01 -0.01
C LEU A 72 16.12 11.10 1.48
N LEU A 73 17.37 10.84 1.87
CA LEU A 73 17.82 10.92 3.27
C LEU A 73 17.76 12.34 3.81
N GLU A 74 18.24 13.33 3.05
CA GLU A 74 18.20 14.75 3.43
C GLU A 74 16.76 15.24 3.66
N ASN A 75 15.82 14.77 2.83
CA ASN A 75 14.41 15.12 2.92
C ASN A 75 13.59 14.20 3.84
N LYS A 76 14.22 13.20 4.47
CA LYS A 76 13.58 12.20 5.34
C LYS A 76 12.41 11.47 4.64
N LEU A 77 12.57 11.20 3.36
CA LEU A 77 11.59 10.51 2.52
C LEU A 77 11.93 9.04 2.41
N ARG A 78 10.89 8.22 2.34
CA ARG A 78 10.98 6.79 2.02
C ARG A 78 9.87 6.45 1.04
N TYR A 79 10.20 5.63 0.06
CA TYR A 79 9.26 5.15 -0.94
C TYR A 79 9.11 3.63 -0.82
N ASP A 80 7.87 3.17 -0.66
CA ASP A 80 7.50 1.76 -0.61
C ASP A 80 6.59 1.45 -1.81
N MET A 81 6.67 0.23 -2.35
CA MET A 81 5.75 -0.26 -3.37
C MET A 81 4.98 -1.46 -2.81
N THR A 82 3.65 -1.43 -2.94
CA THR A 82 2.80 -2.53 -2.47
C THR A 82 2.03 -3.15 -3.64
N VAL A 83 2.10 -4.47 -3.76
CA VAL A 83 1.27 -5.25 -4.69
C VAL A 83 0.17 -5.93 -3.89
N ILE A 84 -1.09 -5.61 -4.18
CA ILE A 84 -2.26 -6.20 -3.52
C ILE A 84 -2.90 -7.20 -4.48
N LYS A 85 -3.31 -8.37 -3.96
CA LYS A 85 -3.95 -9.42 -4.77
C LYS A 85 -5.37 -9.02 -5.20
N PRO A 86 -5.73 -9.14 -6.49
CA PRO A 86 -7.06 -8.77 -6.97
C PRO A 86 -8.06 -9.89 -6.67
N ASP A 87 -8.43 -10.05 -5.41
CA ASP A 87 -9.28 -11.15 -4.93
C ASP A 87 -10.39 -10.65 -3.97
N TYR A 88 -11.36 -11.52 -3.70
CA TYR A 88 -12.40 -11.29 -2.72
C TYR A 88 -12.15 -12.14 -1.47
N LEU A 89 -12.37 -11.52 -0.32
CA LEU A 89 -12.37 -12.14 0.99
C LEU A 89 -13.82 -12.47 1.37
N GLY A 90 -14.45 -13.33 0.57
CA GLY A 90 -15.88 -13.64 0.68
C GLY A 90 -16.74 -12.46 0.24
N LYS A 91 -17.21 -11.66 1.19
CA LYS A 91 -18.03 -10.46 0.94
C LYS A 91 -17.24 -9.15 0.97
N GLU A 92 -15.96 -9.19 1.34
CA GLU A 92 -15.08 -8.03 1.34
C GLU A 92 -14.14 -8.04 0.13
N LEU A 93 -13.77 -6.85 -0.35
CA LEU A 93 -12.62 -6.70 -1.25
C LEU A 93 -11.32 -7.01 -0.50
N MET A 94 -10.32 -7.51 -1.23
CA MET A 94 -8.95 -7.59 -0.71
C MET A 94 -8.54 -6.22 -0.16
N LYS A 95 -7.90 -6.21 1.03
CA LYS A 95 -7.53 -4.98 1.71
C LYS A 95 -6.21 -5.09 2.46
N THR A 96 -5.58 -3.95 2.69
CA THR A 96 -4.46 -3.85 3.63
C THR A 96 -4.95 -3.91 5.07
N ALA A 97 -4.07 -4.27 6.01
CA ALA A 97 -4.42 -4.30 7.44
C ALA A 97 -4.88 -2.94 7.97
N GLY A 98 -4.27 -1.86 7.44
CA GLY A 98 -4.44 -0.49 7.87
C GLY A 98 -3.71 -0.19 9.18
N HIS A 99 -3.34 1.07 9.34
CA HIS A 99 -2.67 1.56 10.55
C HIS A 99 -2.80 3.07 10.66
N TYR A 100 -2.50 3.58 11.85
CA TYR A 100 -2.31 5.00 12.13
C TYR A 100 -0.82 5.29 12.28
N HIS A 101 -0.35 6.41 11.75
CA HIS A 101 1.01 6.88 12.03
C HIS A 101 1.05 7.68 13.34
N PRO A 102 2.17 7.60 14.09
CA PRO A 102 2.38 8.47 15.24
C PRO A 102 2.59 9.92 14.80
N GLY A 103 2.27 10.88 15.66
CA GLY A 103 2.61 12.30 15.46
C GLY A 103 1.97 12.92 14.22
N SER A 104 2.73 13.80 13.55
CA SER A 104 2.27 14.58 12.39
C SER A 104 2.70 14.00 11.04
N TYR A 105 2.95 12.69 10.96
CA TYR A 105 3.36 12.04 9.72
C TYR A 105 2.16 11.89 8.77
N GLY A 106 2.32 12.37 7.54
CA GLY A 106 1.40 12.12 6.43
C GLY A 106 2.05 11.23 5.38
N GLU A 107 1.24 10.67 4.49
CA GLU A 107 1.71 9.84 3.38
C GLU A 107 1.11 10.33 2.05
N LEU A 108 1.83 10.08 0.95
CA LEU A 108 1.35 10.29 -0.41
C LEU A 108 1.38 8.95 -1.13
N TYR A 109 0.21 8.44 -1.51
CA TYR A 109 0.11 7.23 -2.30
C TYR A 109 -0.11 7.55 -3.76
N GLU A 110 0.44 6.70 -4.62
CA GLU A 110 0.21 6.73 -6.06
C GLU A 110 -0.29 5.37 -6.53
N VAL A 111 -1.36 5.38 -7.34
CA VAL A 111 -1.78 4.17 -8.04
C VAL A 111 -0.92 4.01 -9.28
N VAL A 112 0.13 3.21 -9.18
CA VAL A 112 1.08 2.99 -10.29
C VAL A 112 0.49 2.05 -11.36
N TYR A 113 -0.38 1.13 -10.97
CA TYR A 113 -1.10 0.22 -11.86
C TYR A 113 -2.49 -0.11 -11.30
N GLY A 114 -3.49 -0.16 -12.18
CA GLY A 114 -4.85 -0.56 -11.81
C GLY A 114 -5.67 0.57 -11.17
N LYS A 115 -6.42 0.23 -10.10
CA LYS A 115 -7.30 1.14 -9.36
C LYS A 115 -7.32 0.75 -7.89
N ALA A 116 -7.58 1.71 -7.01
CA ALA A 116 -7.71 1.47 -5.58
C ALA A 116 -8.83 2.34 -4.97
N LEU A 117 -9.42 1.82 -3.90
CA LEU A 117 -10.20 2.57 -2.93
C LEU A 117 -9.36 2.74 -1.68
N CYS A 118 -9.16 3.98 -1.23
CA CYS A 118 -8.52 4.28 0.04
C CYS A 118 -9.59 4.75 1.03
N LEU A 119 -9.74 4.02 2.13
CA LEU A 119 -10.58 4.40 3.25
C LEU A 119 -9.71 5.11 4.29
N LEU A 120 -9.98 6.38 4.53
CA LEU A 120 -9.35 7.17 5.58
C LEU A 120 -10.29 7.29 6.77
N GLN A 121 -9.76 7.09 7.98
CA GLN A 121 -10.52 7.17 9.22
C GLN A 121 -9.78 8.06 10.22
N ARG A 122 -10.49 9.00 10.84
CA ARG A 122 -9.96 9.79 11.95
C ARG A 122 -10.78 9.50 13.22
N PRO A 123 -10.15 9.02 14.29
CA PRO A 123 -10.83 8.75 15.54
C PRO A 123 -11.15 10.03 16.30
N ASP A 124 -12.07 9.91 17.26
CA ASP A 124 -12.25 10.90 18.33
C ASP A 124 -10.96 10.94 19.18
N PRO A 125 -10.35 12.13 19.39
CA PRO A 125 -9.12 12.27 20.18
C PRO A 125 -9.24 11.82 21.64
N LYS A 126 -10.44 11.80 22.20
CA LYS A 126 -10.76 11.37 23.57
C LYS A 126 -11.19 9.90 23.62
N ASN A 127 -11.66 9.34 22.52
CA ASN A 127 -12.06 7.93 22.43
C ASN A 127 -11.64 7.33 21.08
N HIS A 128 -10.45 6.73 21.03
CA HIS A 128 -9.91 6.13 19.80
C HIS A 128 -10.71 4.96 19.21
N LYS A 129 -11.72 4.46 19.92
CA LYS A 129 -12.66 3.45 19.39
C LYS A 129 -13.82 4.07 18.61
N ALA A 130 -14.09 5.37 18.80
CA ALA A 130 -15.09 6.10 18.04
C ALA A 130 -14.43 6.77 16.84
N ILE A 131 -14.98 6.56 15.64
CA ILE A 131 -14.51 7.21 14.42
C ILE A 131 -15.39 8.42 14.14
N GLU A 132 -14.79 9.62 14.12
CA GLU A 132 -15.50 10.87 13.83
C GLU A 132 -15.63 11.13 12.33
N VAL A 133 -14.58 10.81 11.57
CA VAL A 133 -14.49 11.14 10.15
C VAL A 133 -14.14 9.88 9.37
N VAL A 134 -14.91 9.62 8.32
CA VAL A 134 -14.63 8.59 7.33
C VAL A 134 -14.63 9.23 5.94
N ILE A 135 -13.55 9.04 5.20
CA ILE A 135 -13.42 9.50 3.82
C ILE A 135 -13.10 8.29 2.95
N MET A 136 -13.82 8.14 1.84
CA MET A 136 -13.49 7.13 0.84
C MET A 136 -13.01 7.84 -0.42
N VAL A 137 -11.79 7.53 -0.85
CA VAL A 137 -11.17 8.08 -2.05
C VAL A 137 -11.01 6.97 -3.08
N GLN A 138 -11.50 7.19 -4.29
CA GLN A 138 -11.21 6.30 -5.41
C GLN A 138 -10.11 6.93 -6.28
N ALA A 139 -9.08 6.13 -6.58
CA ALA A 139 -8.00 6.53 -7.47
C ALA A 139 -7.76 5.46 -8.54
N LYS A 140 -7.43 5.92 -9.75
CA LYS A 140 -7.01 5.12 -10.89
C LYS A 140 -5.53 5.36 -11.17
N GLN A 141 -4.96 4.55 -12.04
CA GLN A 141 -3.58 4.67 -12.49
C GLN A 141 -3.15 6.12 -12.78
N GLY A 142 -2.00 6.51 -12.24
CA GLY A 142 -1.42 7.86 -12.32
C GLY A 142 -2.00 8.87 -11.33
N GLN A 143 -3.09 8.56 -10.65
CA GLN A 143 -3.67 9.42 -9.63
C GLN A 143 -3.03 9.18 -8.26
N LYS A 144 -3.03 10.25 -7.45
CA LYS A 144 -2.39 10.28 -6.13
C LYS A 144 -3.42 10.54 -5.04
N ILE A 145 -3.17 9.98 -3.86
CA ILE A 145 -3.99 10.12 -2.66
C ILE A 145 -3.11 10.71 -1.56
N VAL A 146 -3.50 11.86 -1.02
CA VAL A 146 -2.85 12.45 0.15
C VAL A 146 -3.52 11.89 1.39
N ILE A 147 -2.72 11.38 2.31
CA ILE A 147 -3.15 10.89 3.62
C ILE A 147 -2.68 11.91 4.66
N PRO A 148 -3.57 12.77 5.16
CA PRO A 148 -3.19 13.78 6.14
C PRO A 148 -2.81 13.13 7.48
N PRO A 149 -1.98 13.82 8.29
CA PRO A 149 -1.68 13.34 9.63
C PRO A 149 -2.94 13.11 10.48
N GLY A 150 -2.89 12.09 11.34
CA GLY A 150 -4.00 11.69 12.21
C GLY A 150 -5.07 10.82 11.54
N PHE A 151 -4.96 10.54 10.24
CA PHE A 151 -5.82 9.57 9.55
C PHE A 151 -5.16 8.19 9.49
N GLY A 152 -5.91 7.18 9.92
CA GLY A 152 -5.63 5.79 9.58
C GLY A 152 -6.11 5.52 8.17
N HIS A 153 -5.46 4.61 7.46
CA HIS A 153 -5.73 4.37 6.05
C HIS A 153 -5.73 2.88 5.70
N ILE A 154 -6.68 2.49 4.86
CA ILE A 154 -6.81 1.12 4.35
C ILE A 154 -6.97 1.20 2.83
N LEU A 155 -6.15 0.46 2.11
CA LEU A 155 -6.31 0.29 0.67
C LEU A 155 -7.14 -0.95 0.37
N LYS A 156 -8.04 -0.84 -0.61
CA LYS A 156 -8.88 -1.93 -1.14
C LYS A 156 -8.80 -1.91 -2.66
N ILE A 157 -8.82 -3.07 -3.32
CA ILE A 157 -8.80 -3.19 -4.79
C ILE A 157 -9.92 -4.07 -5.32
#